data_AF-A0A2D6J2W5-F1
#
_entry.id   AF-A0A2D6J2W5-F1
#
_cell.length_a   1.000
_cell.length_b   1.000
_cell.length_c   1.000
_cell.angle_alpha   90.00
_cell.angle_beta   90.00
_cell.angle_gamma   90.00
#
_symmetry.space_group_name_H-M   'P 1'
#
loop_
_entity.id
_entity.type
_entity.pdbx_description
1 polymer ?
#
loop_
_entity_poly.entity_id
_entity_poly.type
_entity_poly.pdbx_seq_one_letter_code
_entity_poly.pdbx_strand_id
1 'polypeptide(L)'
;MTQRSRKESGLDVFYSDDPNDLGNISDYDLFAESLISIYRLVYDLLRDKASMTIIVKNVKKRGRMYPLAWDLGRELSQIFTLKDEKIWCQDNQRLAPY
;
A
#
# COMPACT_ATOMS: atom_id res chain seq x y z
N MET A 1 16.07 -5.76 -3.42
CA MET A 1 15.71 -6.73 -4.49
C MET A 1 14.46 -6.23 -5.22
N THR A 2 14.45 -6.17 -6.55
CA THR A 2 13.29 -5.67 -7.34
C THR A 2 12.31 -6.80 -7.66
N GLN A 3 11.07 -6.49 -8.05
CA GLN A 3 10.15 -7.54 -8.53
C GLN A 3 10.71 -8.29 -9.74
N ARG A 4 11.45 -7.61 -10.62
CA ARG A 4 12.12 -8.25 -11.76
C ARG A 4 13.18 -9.27 -11.30
N SER A 5 14.05 -8.90 -10.37
CA SER A 5 15.06 -9.83 -9.84
C SER A 5 14.45 -10.98 -9.05
N ARG A 6 13.28 -10.77 -8.41
CA ARG A 6 12.51 -11.84 -7.77
C ARG A 6 12.01 -12.86 -8.80
N LYS A 7 11.43 -12.39 -9.91
CA LYS A 7 11.00 -13.25 -11.02
C LYS A 7 12.16 -14.05 -11.61
N GLU A 8 13.31 -13.40 -11.81
CA GLU A 8 14.55 -14.04 -12.30
C GLU A 8 15.10 -15.09 -11.31
N SER A 9 14.85 -14.92 -10.01
CA SER A 9 15.23 -15.86 -8.95
C SER A 9 14.17 -16.94 -8.69
N GLY A 10 13.12 -17.04 -9.53
CA GLY A 10 12.02 -17.99 -9.36
C GLY A 10 11.17 -17.75 -8.11
N LEU A 11 11.23 -16.55 -7.53
CA LEU A 11 10.41 -16.17 -6.37
C LEU A 11 9.04 -15.70 -6.83
N ASP A 12 8.02 -15.97 -6.01
CA ASP A 12 6.65 -15.55 -6.30
C ASP A 12 6.54 -14.03 -6.44
N VAL A 13 5.95 -13.64 -7.56
CA VAL A 13 5.61 -12.26 -7.96
C VAL A 13 4.13 -12.10 -8.29
N PHE A 14 3.40 -13.22 -8.30
CA PHE A 14 1.97 -13.36 -8.51
C PHE A 14 1.47 -14.25 -7.38
N TYR A 15 0.45 -13.78 -6.66
CA TYR A 15 0.03 -14.44 -5.42
C TYR A 15 -1.25 -15.26 -5.60
N SER A 16 -2.16 -14.87 -6.51
CA SER A 16 -3.32 -15.71 -6.89
C SER A 16 -4.10 -15.15 -8.09
N ASP A 17 -4.88 -16.02 -8.75
CA ASP A 17 -5.93 -15.65 -9.72
C ASP A 17 -7.27 -15.30 -9.01
N ASP A 18 -7.28 -15.14 -7.69
CA ASP A 18 -8.50 -14.84 -6.94
C ASP A 18 -9.02 -13.45 -7.34
N PRO A 19 -10.32 -13.29 -7.67
CA PRO A 19 -10.90 -11.98 -7.99
C PRO A 19 -10.82 -10.98 -6.81
N ASN A 20 -10.63 -11.46 -5.58
CA ASN A 20 -10.45 -10.64 -4.39
C ASN A 20 -8.97 -10.34 -4.09
N ASP A 21 -8.03 -10.80 -4.91
CA ASP A 21 -6.63 -10.37 -4.81
C ASP A 21 -6.50 -8.95 -5.34
N LEU A 22 -6.33 -7.99 -4.41
CA LEU A 22 -6.16 -6.57 -4.74
C LEU A 22 -4.95 -6.33 -5.66
N GLY A 23 -3.96 -7.25 -5.68
CA GLY A 23 -2.82 -7.19 -6.60
C GLY A 23 -3.20 -7.31 -8.07
N ASN A 24 -4.37 -7.87 -8.38
CA ASN A 24 -4.91 -7.98 -9.73
C ASN A 24 -5.56 -6.67 -10.22
N ILE A 25 -5.83 -5.71 -9.32
CA ILE A 25 -6.44 -4.43 -9.68
C ILE A 25 -5.42 -3.52 -10.36
N SER A 26 -5.65 -3.25 -11.66
CA SER A 26 -4.72 -2.44 -12.45
C SER A 26 -4.99 -0.93 -12.36
N ASP A 27 -6.20 -0.53 -12.00
CA ASP A 27 -6.57 0.88 -11.79
C ASP A 27 -6.16 1.32 -10.38
N TYR A 28 -5.46 2.46 -10.28
CA TYR A 28 -4.94 2.91 -8.99
C TYR A 28 -6.05 3.37 -8.03
N ASP A 29 -7.03 4.11 -8.56
CA ASP A 29 -8.07 4.71 -7.73
C ASP A 29 -8.97 3.59 -7.19
N LEU A 30 -9.33 2.61 -8.03
CA LEU A 30 -10.07 1.42 -7.60
C LEU A 30 -9.28 0.58 -6.59
N PHE A 31 -7.97 0.43 -6.78
CA PHE A 31 -7.10 -0.27 -5.83
C PHE A 31 -7.08 0.43 -4.47
N ALA A 32 -6.89 1.75 -4.46
CA ALA A 32 -6.84 2.54 -3.24
C ALA A 32 -8.19 2.50 -2.50
N GLU A 33 -9.30 2.66 -3.22
CA GLU A 33 -10.66 2.57 -2.66
C GLU A 33 -10.96 1.20 -2.05
N SER A 34 -10.58 0.11 -2.75
CA SER A 34 -10.73 -1.26 -2.25
C SER A 34 -9.92 -1.46 -0.95
N LEU A 35 -8.69 -0.93 -0.90
CA LEU A 35 -7.84 -1.03 0.27
C LEU A 35 -8.37 -0.20 1.46
N ILE A 36 -8.88 1.01 1.20
CA ILE A 36 -9.54 1.85 2.21
C ILE A 36 -10.77 1.16 2.78
N SER A 37 -11.57 0.50 1.93
CA SER A 37 -12.75 -0.25 2.35
C SER A 37 -12.39 -1.38 3.31
N ILE A 38 -11.30 -2.10 3.06
CA ILE A 38 -10.79 -3.12 4.00
C ILE A 38 -10.40 -2.48 5.33
N TYR A 39 -9.67 -1.36 5.31
CA TYR A 39 -9.28 -0.68 6.55
C TYR A 39 -10.46 -0.12 7.34
N ARG A 40 -11.56 0.28 6.68
CA ARG A 40 -12.82 0.64 7.35
C ARG A 40 -13.45 -0.56 8.06
N LEU A 41 -13.44 -1.74 7.44
CA LEU A 41 -13.91 -2.96 8.12
C LEU A 41 -13.03 -3.32 9.32
N VAL A 42 -11.71 -3.13 9.21
CA VAL A 42 -10.80 -3.32 10.35
C VAL A 42 -11.13 -2.35 11.48
N TYR A 43 -11.42 -1.08 11.17
CA TYR A 43 -11.83 -0.08 12.17
C TYR A 43 -13.03 -0.56 12.99
N ASP A 44 -14.06 -1.09 12.35
CA ASP A 44 -15.28 -1.56 13.02
C ASP A 44 -15.03 -2.75 13.95
N LEU A 45 -13.96 -3.52 13.72
CA LEU A 45 -13.55 -4.66 14.54
C LEU A 45 -12.60 -4.28 15.68
N LEU A 46 -12.01 -3.08 15.64
CA LEU A 46 -11.09 -2.63 16.68
C LEU A 46 -11.84 -2.28 17.97
N ARG A 47 -11.28 -2.66 19.11
CA ARG A 47 -11.75 -2.18 20.41
C ARG A 47 -11.52 -0.67 20.54
N ASP A 48 -12.31 -0.05 21.41
CA ASP A 48 -12.13 1.37 21.74
C ASP A 48 -10.67 1.69 22.10
N LYS A 49 -10.17 2.82 21.59
CA LYS A 49 -8.80 3.34 21.74
C LYS A 49 -7.68 2.44 21.20
N ALA A 50 -7.98 1.39 20.43
CA ALA A 50 -6.95 0.67 19.71
C ALA A 50 -6.31 1.53 18.60
N SER A 51 -5.11 1.15 18.17
CA SER A 51 -4.38 1.78 17.09
C SER A 51 -4.15 0.80 15.94
N MET A 52 -4.06 1.34 14.73
CA MET A 52 -3.69 0.61 13.52
C MET A 52 -2.46 1.27 12.90
N THR A 53 -1.45 0.47 12.58
CA THR A 53 -0.24 0.92 11.90
C THR A 53 -0.20 0.34 10.50
N ILE A 54 -0.18 1.21 9.49
CA ILE A 54 -0.11 0.82 8.09
C ILE A 54 1.30 1.11 7.58
N ILE A 55 2.01 0.07 7.12
CA ILE A 55 3.32 0.20 6.48
C ILE A 55 3.11 0.01 4.98
N VAL A 56 3.28 1.09 4.23
CA VAL A 56 3.09 1.10 2.77
C VAL A 56 4.25 1.80 2.08
N LYS A 57 4.42 1.47 0.81
CA LYS A 57 5.34 2.14 -0.10
C LYS A 57 4.54 2.86 -1.17
N ASN A 58 4.93 4.10 -1.46
CA ASN A 58 4.34 4.84 -2.57
C ASN A 58 4.57 4.12 -3.90
N VAL A 59 3.55 4.14 -4.76
CA VAL A 59 3.51 3.35 -5.98
C VAL A 59 4.07 4.16 -7.14
N LYS A 60 5.01 3.60 -7.89
CA LYS A 60 5.50 4.19 -9.14
C LYS A 60 5.05 3.33 -10.31
N LYS A 61 4.22 3.87 -11.20
CA LYS A 61 3.68 3.14 -12.35
C LYS A 61 3.69 4.04 -13.59
N ARG A 62 4.29 3.54 -14.68
CA ARG A 62 4.40 4.24 -15.99
C ARG A 62 4.92 5.68 -15.88
N GLY A 63 5.96 5.89 -15.06
CA GLY A 63 6.56 7.22 -14.85
C GLY A 63 5.79 8.14 -13.90
N ARG A 64 4.55 7.81 -13.53
CA ARG A 64 3.77 8.55 -12.53
C ARG A 64 4.05 8.00 -11.12
N MET A 65 4.18 8.93 -10.18
CA MET A 65 4.29 8.63 -8.75
C MET A 65 2.91 8.80 -8.12
N TYR A 66 2.48 7.81 -7.36
CA TYR A 66 1.23 7.78 -6.62
C TYR A 66 1.54 7.79 -5.12
N PRO A 67 1.15 8.85 -4.40
CA PRO A 67 1.48 9.05 -2.99
C PRO A 67 0.56 8.22 -2.08
N LEU A 68 0.55 6.90 -2.26
CA LEU A 68 -0.36 5.97 -1.56
C LEU A 68 -0.42 6.18 -0.05
N ALA A 69 0.71 6.44 0.61
CA ALA A 69 0.75 6.69 2.06
C ALA A 69 -0.12 7.90 2.45
N TRP A 70 -0.06 8.98 1.67
CA TRP A 70 -0.82 10.20 1.91
C TRP A 70 -2.27 10.09 1.48
N ASP A 71 -2.57 9.36 0.40
CA ASP A 71 -3.95 9.08 0.01
C ASP A 71 -4.67 8.26 1.11
N LEU A 72 -4.02 7.21 1.63
CA LEU A 72 -4.54 6.45 2.77
C LEU A 72 -4.67 7.31 4.03
N GLY A 73 -3.66 8.12 4.33
CA GLY A 73 -3.69 9.03 5.48
C GLY A 73 -4.86 10.01 5.42
N ARG A 74 -5.09 10.63 4.26
CA ARG A 74 -6.22 11.54 4.02
C ARG A 74 -7.55 10.83 4.24
N GLU A 75 -7.78 9.70 3.59
CA GLU A 75 -9.09 9.03 3.65
C GLU A 75 -9.37 8.37 5.00
N LEU A 76 -8.37 7.73 5.62
CA LEU A 76 -8.56 7.08 6.92
C LEU A 76 -8.62 8.06 8.08
N SER A 77 -8.07 9.28 7.94
CA SER A 77 -8.21 10.33 8.95
C SER A 77 -9.66 10.78 9.20
N GLN A 78 -10.59 10.41 8.31
CA GLN A 78 -12.03 10.66 8.49
C GLN A 78 -12.65 9.77 9.57
N ILE A 79 -12.04 8.61 9.88
CA ILE A 79 -12.54 7.65 10.88
C ILE A 79 -11.53 7.37 12.00
N PHE A 80 -10.23 7.48 11.72
CA PHE A 80 -9.15 7.39 12.69
C PHE A 80 -8.62 8.77 13.05
N THR A 81 -8.12 8.93 14.27
CA THR A 81 -7.23 10.06 14.57
C THR A 81 -5.84 9.76 14.01
N LEU A 82 -5.46 10.44 12.93
CA LEU A 82 -4.10 10.36 12.40
C LEU A 82 -3.09 10.84 13.45
N LYS A 83 -2.07 10.03 13.70
CA LYS A 83 -0.95 10.35 14.60
C LYS A 83 0.20 10.90 13.75
N ASP A 84 1.39 10.33 13.91
CA ASP A 84 2.56 10.72 13.13
C ASP A 84 2.73 9.82 11.89
N GLU A 85 3.19 10.42 10.80
CA GLU A 85 3.81 9.69 9.71
C GLU A 85 5.28 9.40 10.05
N LYS A 86 5.74 8.19 9.79
CA LYS A 86 7.15 7.80 9.92
C LYS A 86 7.68 7.37 8.56
N ILE A 87 8.79 7.96 8.14
CA ILE A 87 9.46 7.61 6.88
C ILE A 87 10.45 6.49 7.15
N TRP A 88 10.21 5.33 6.56
CA TRP A 88 11.17 4.23 6.58
C TRP A 88 12.14 4.34 5.41
N CYS A 89 13.31 4.92 5.67
CA CYS A 89 14.40 5.02 4.70
C CYS A 89 15.10 3.66 4.55
N GLN A 90 14.98 3.03 3.38
CA GLN A 90 15.72 1.81 3.04
C GLN A 90 16.86 2.15 2.08
N ASP A 91 18.07 1.73 2.43
CA ASP A 91 19.32 1.93 1.67
C ASP A 91 19.43 1.03 0.43
N ASN A 92 18.63 -0.04 0.38
CA ASN A 92 18.58 -1.01 -0.72
C ASN A 92 17.79 -0.52 -1.96
N GLN A 93 17.25 0.69 -1.92
CA GLN A 93 16.34 1.24 -2.93
C GLN A 93 17.02 2.34 -3.74
N ARG A 94 17.41 2.02 -4.97
CA ARG A 94 18.02 2.97 -5.90
C ARG A 94 17.04 4.11 -6.27
N LEU A 95 17.45 5.36 -6.05
CA LEU A 95 16.76 6.57 -6.51
C LEU A 95 17.03 6.81 -8.01
N ALA A 96 16.05 6.56 -8.88
CA ALA A 96 16.13 6.98 -10.29
C ALA A 96 16.11 8.53 -10.40
N PRO A 97 16.74 9.18 -11.40
CA PRO A 97 17.21 8.62 -12.67
C PRO A 97 18.73 8.51 -12.74
N TYR A 98 19.21 7.30 -13.03
CA TYR A 98 20.50 7.07 -13.67
C TYR A 98 20.23 6.23 -14.91
#